data_AF-A0A4P5VUR1-F1
#
_entry.id   AF-A0A4P5VUR1-F1
#
_cell.length_a   1.000
_cell.length_b   1.000
_cell.length_c   1.000
_cell.angle_alpha   90.00
_cell.angle_beta   90.00
_cell.angle_gamma   90.00
#
_symmetry.space_group_name_H-M   'P 1'
#
loop_
_entity.id
_entity.type
_entity.pdbx_description
1 polymer ?
#
loop_
_entity_poly.entity_id
_entity_poly.type
_entity_poly.pdbx_seq_one_letter_code
_entity_poly.pdbx_strand_id
1 'polypeptide(L)'
;MPPHPALPWTLRSIARLERPGGLRSPRVSEPGFEKWHRIRRNLGWRAFVEVLHADLAESFPTPFGFASWTIDPLADLSEAEAEALVRDASTPDQTDASTFLRAAARGLGLPAGGAFSQLPRPLPRERVLELPGSAGRIAAWHVVGQPGLSFHDQFAFVADTDEERALVGLAAVEARANPPTIYTSDALRRAVKQGVRFDRAMGIRGWAPAEALAAELQLDVRWA
;
A
#
# COMPACT_ATOMS: atom_id res chain seq x y z
N MET A 1 11.33 3.22 -20.69
CA MET A 1 10.86 2.12 -19.81
C MET A 1 9.42 2.43 -19.44
N PRO A 2 8.56 1.44 -19.18
CA PRO A 2 7.23 1.75 -18.63
C PRO A 2 7.37 2.49 -17.29
N PRO A 3 6.39 3.33 -16.91
CA PRO A 3 6.40 4.02 -15.61
C PRO A 3 6.44 3.00 -14.46
N HIS A 4 6.94 3.44 -13.30
CA HIS A 4 7.02 2.58 -12.12
C HIS A 4 5.62 1.97 -11.81
N PRO A 5 5.50 0.64 -11.61
CA PRO A 5 4.21 -0.06 -11.58
C PRO A 5 3.28 0.40 -10.45
N ALA A 6 3.83 1.04 -9.41
CA ALA A 6 3.06 1.59 -8.29
C ALA A 6 2.43 2.97 -8.54
N LEU A 7 2.88 3.74 -9.53
CA LEU A 7 2.33 5.08 -9.81
C LEU A 7 0.82 5.07 -10.17
N PRO A 8 0.33 4.18 -11.05
CA PRO A 8 -1.11 4.09 -11.32
C PRO A 8 -1.93 3.86 -10.05
N TRP A 9 -1.45 3.02 -9.13
CA TRP A 9 -2.20 2.62 -7.94
C TRP A 9 -2.19 3.67 -6.84
N THR A 10 -1.06 4.35 -6.66
CA THR A 10 -0.94 5.48 -5.75
C THR A 10 -1.83 6.64 -6.21
N LEU A 11 -1.78 7.03 -7.48
CA LEU A 11 -2.68 8.06 -8.04
C LEU A 11 -4.16 7.70 -7.92
N ARG A 12 -4.53 6.44 -8.19
CA ARG A 12 -5.91 5.97 -7.95
C ARG A 12 -6.29 6.03 -6.48
N SER A 13 -5.37 5.76 -5.55
CA SER A 13 -5.62 5.92 -4.12
C SER A 13 -5.84 7.39 -3.74
N ILE A 14 -5.11 8.33 -4.36
CA ILE A 14 -5.38 9.77 -4.21
C ILE A 14 -6.81 10.10 -4.66
N ALA A 15 -7.21 9.65 -5.85
CA ALA A 15 -8.57 9.87 -6.34
C ALA A 15 -9.64 9.27 -5.41
N ARG A 16 -9.36 8.12 -4.79
CA ARG A 16 -10.25 7.51 -3.77
C ARG A 16 -10.34 8.35 -2.49
N LEU A 17 -9.25 8.97 -2.04
CA LEU A 17 -9.23 9.91 -0.91
C LEU A 17 -10.00 11.20 -1.18
N GLU A 18 -10.14 11.59 -2.45
CA GLU A 18 -10.84 12.78 -2.91
C GLU A 18 -12.34 12.58 -3.19
N ARG A 19 -12.86 11.36 -3.03
CA ARG A 19 -14.30 11.05 -3.19
C ARG A 19 -15.18 11.98 -2.32
N PRO A 20 -16.47 12.18 -2.68
CA PRO A 20 -17.41 12.90 -1.82
C PRO A 20 -17.41 12.35 -0.38
N GLY A 21 -17.18 13.23 0.61
CA GLY A 21 -17.03 12.83 2.01
C GLY A 21 -15.69 12.17 2.37
N GLY A 22 -14.73 12.19 1.45
CA GLY A 22 -13.36 11.71 1.63
C GLY A 22 -12.49 12.64 2.48
N LEU A 23 -11.20 12.31 2.58
CA LEU A 23 -10.24 13.00 3.46
C LEU A 23 -9.57 14.21 2.79
N ARG A 24 -9.74 14.37 1.47
CA ARG A 24 -9.05 15.38 0.67
C ARG A 24 -10.01 16.07 -0.31
N SER A 25 -9.66 17.31 -0.65
CA SER A 25 -10.36 18.05 -1.70
C SER A 25 -9.94 17.55 -3.09
N PRO A 26 -10.85 17.54 -4.08
CA PRO A 26 -10.54 17.11 -5.45
C PRO A 26 -9.38 17.87 -6.09
N ARG A 27 -8.44 17.11 -6.66
CA ARG A 27 -7.33 17.55 -7.50
C ARG A 27 -7.09 16.59 -8.65
N VAL A 28 -6.93 15.29 -8.38
CA VAL A 28 -6.89 14.24 -9.42
C VAL A 28 -8.28 13.99 -10.00
N SER A 29 -9.30 14.06 -9.14
CA SER A 29 -10.72 13.92 -9.51
C SER A 29 -11.38 15.24 -9.92
N GLU A 30 -10.63 16.34 -9.99
CA GLU A 30 -11.16 17.65 -10.41
C GLU A 30 -11.44 17.66 -11.93
N PRO A 31 -12.66 18.00 -12.37
CA PRO A 31 -12.96 18.13 -13.79
C PRO A 31 -12.02 19.12 -14.49
N GLY A 32 -11.34 18.64 -15.54
CA GLY A 32 -10.46 19.47 -16.35
C GLY A 32 -9.19 19.97 -15.65
N PHE A 33 -8.92 19.57 -14.40
CA PHE A 33 -7.75 20.02 -13.64
C PHE A 33 -7.61 21.55 -13.56
N GLU A 34 -8.73 22.26 -13.47
CA GLU A 34 -8.81 23.73 -13.54
C GLU A 34 -7.92 24.44 -12.52
N LYS A 35 -7.86 23.95 -11.26
CA LYS A 35 -6.97 24.56 -10.25
C LYS A 35 -5.51 24.36 -10.64
N TRP A 36 -5.14 23.15 -11.08
CA TRP A 36 -3.79 22.87 -11.53
C TRP A 36 -3.39 23.79 -12.68
N HIS A 37 -4.24 23.89 -13.72
CA HIS A 37 -3.99 24.77 -14.86
C HIS A 37 -3.82 26.25 -14.47
N ARG A 38 -4.53 26.71 -13.43
CA ARG A 38 -4.40 28.07 -12.90
C ARG A 38 -3.09 28.32 -12.16
N ILE A 39 -2.60 27.34 -11.38
CA ILE A 39 -1.44 27.54 -10.49
C ILE A 39 -0.11 27.09 -11.09
N ARG A 40 -0.12 26.17 -12.07
CA ARG A 40 1.09 25.47 -12.54
C ARG A 40 2.16 26.38 -13.14
N ARG A 41 1.79 27.53 -13.71
CA ARG A 41 2.72 28.39 -14.49
C ARG A 41 3.48 27.56 -15.54
N ASN A 42 4.78 27.33 -15.34
CA ASN A 42 5.65 26.54 -16.22
C ASN A 42 5.79 25.07 -15.79
N LEU A 43 5.13 24.64 -14.72
CA LEU A 43 5.19 23.27 -14.24
C LEU A 43 4.34 22.32 -15.11
N GLY A 44 4.93 21.14 -15.37
CA GLY A 44 4.33 20.05 -16.13
C GLY A 44 3.55 19.05 -15.27
N TRP A 45 2.97 18.05 -15.92
CA TRP A 45 2.25 16.95 -15.28
C TRP A 45 3.13 16.12 -14.35
N ARG A 46 4.43 15.98 -14.64
CA ARG A 46 5.35 15.30 -13.72
C ARG A 46 5.41 15.99 -12.36
N ALA A 47 5.51 17.32 -12.37
CA ALA A 47 5.47 18.13 -11.16
C ALA A 47 4.10 18.06 -10.46
N PHE A 48 3.01 17.90 -11.22
CA PHE A 48 1.70 17.67 -10.61
C PHE A 48 1.66 16.36 -9.82
N VAL A 49 2.16 15.26 -10.41
CA VAL A 49 2.28 13.96 -9.73
C VAL A 49 3.12 14.11 -8.46
N GLU A 50 4.26 14.79 -8.53
CA GLU A 50 5.14 15.03 -7.39
C GLU A 50 4.42 15.78 -6.25
N VAL A 51 3.72 16.88 -6.55
CA VAL A 51 2.96 17.67 -5.56
C VAL A 51 1.83 16.85 -4.93
N LEU A 52 1.10 16.05 -5.73
CA LEU A 52 0.03 15.20 -5.23
C LEU A 52 0.54 14.20 -4.18
N HIS A 53 1.71 13.61 -4.42
CA HIS A 53 2.33 12.65 -3.52
C HIS A 53 2.95 13.34 -2.30
N ALA A 54 3.67 14.46 -2.48
CA ALA A 54 4.27 15.22 -1.39
C ALA A 54 3.24 15.62 -0.32
N ASP A 55 2.06 16.09 -0.74
CA ASP A 55 0.99 16.51 0.18
C ASP A 55 0.37 15.34 0.99
N LEU A 56 0.52 14.11 0.50
CA LEU A 56 0.03 12.92 1.19
C LEU A 56 1.13 12.17 1.95
N ALA A 57 2.40 12.43 1.63
CA ALA A 57 3.53 11.78 2.29
C ALA A 57 3.58 12.09 3.79
N GLU A 58 3.02 13.20 4.26
CA GLU A 58 2.92 13.49 5.70
C GLU A 58 1.94 12.53 6.41
N SER A 59 0.75 12.32 5.85
CA SER A 59 -0.28 11.49 6.47
C SER A 59 -0.08 9.99 6.19
N PHE A 60 0.40 9.67 5.00
CA PHE A 60 0.62 8.32 4.51
C PHE A 60 1.99 8.25 3.80
N PRO A 61 3.09 8.24 4.58
CA PRO A 61 4.45 8.27 4.02
C PRO A 61 4.79 7.03 3.20
N THR A 62 4.29 5.86 3.56
CA THR A 62 4.68 4.61 2.91
C THR A 62 4.36 4.58 1.40
N PRO A 63 3.11 4.86 0.96
CA PRO A 63 2.79 4.84 -0.47
C PRO A 63 3.13 6.14 -1.21
N PHE A 64 3.30 7.28 -0.51
CA PHE A 64 3.45 8.59 -1.19
C PHE A 64 4.79 9.29 -0.96
N GLY A 65 5.60 8.85 0.00
CA GLY A 65 6.93 9.38 0.27
C GLY A 65 7.98 8.76 -0.63
N PHE A 66 8.14 9.27 -1.85
CA PHE A 66 9.10 8.73 -2.83
C PHE A 66 10.56 8.71 -2.36
N ALA A 67 10.93 9.58 -1.42
CA ALA A 67 12.28 9.61 -0.84
C ALA A 67 12.65 8.30 -0.12
N SER A 68 11.69 7.47 0.29
CA SER A 68 11.95 6.17 0.92
C SER A 68 11.96 5.00 -0.06
N TRP A 69 11.76 5.24 -1.34
CA TRP A 69 11.73 4.20 -2.37
C TRP A 69 13.15 3.95 -2.89
N THR A 70 13.42 2.72 -3.29
CA THR A 70 14.74 2.31 -3.80
C THR A 70 15.02 2.95 -5.17
N ILE A 71 13.97 3.08 -5.97
CA ILE A 71 13.98 3.71 -7.30
C ILE A 71 13.04 4.90 -7.23
N ASP A 72 13.52 6.08 -7.64
CA ASP A 72 12.65 7.24 -7.81
C ASP A 72 11.59 6.93 -8.89
N PRO A 73 10.30 6.84 -8.53
CA PRO A 73 9.26 6.47 -9.48
C PRO A 73 9.05 7.52 -10.57
N LEU A 74 9.58 8.74 -10.42
CA LEU A 74 9.46 9.85 -11.38
C LEU A 74 10.68 9.99 -12.31
N ALA A 75 11.79 9.27 -12.05
CA ALA A 75 13.07 9.50 -12.74
C ALA A 75 12.94 9.45 -14.28
N ASP A 76 12.23 8.44 -14.79
CA ASP A 76 12.02 8.21 -16.22
C ASP A 76 10.62 8.59 -16.71
N LEU A 77 9.82 9.27 -15.88
CA LEU A 77 8.44 9.60 -16.21
C LEU A 77 8.38 10.82 -17.14
N SER A 78 7.98 10.60 -18.40
CA SER A 78 7.75 11.71 -19.34
C SER A 78 6.49 12.50 -19.01
N GLU A 79 6.40 13.74 -19.52
CA GLU A 79 5.23 14.59 -19.33
C GLU A 79 3.94 13.97 -19.91
N ALA A 80 4.04 13.28 -21.05
CA ALA A 80 2.91 12.62 -21.68
C ALA A 80 2.43 11.40 -20.87
N GLU A 81 3.35 10.62 -20.30
CA GLU A 81 3.01 9.50 -19.43
C GLU A 81 2.41 9.98 -18.11
N ALA A 82 2.98 11.03 -17.51
CA ALA A 82 2.42 11.65 -16.31
C ALA A 82 0.99 12.16 -16.54
N GLU A 83 0.74 12.82 -17.67
CA GLU A 83 -0.61 13.23 -18.06
C GLU A 83 -1.56 12.04 -18.21
N ALA A 84 -1.13 10.99 -18.92
CA ALA A 84 -1.93 9.79 -19.14
C ALA A 84 -2.30 9.10 -17.82
N LEU A 85 -1.34 8.99 -16.89
CA LEU A 85 -1.57 8.40 -15.57
C LEU A 85 -2.56 9.21 -14.74
N VAL A 86 -2.43 10.54 -14.73
CA VAL A 86 -3.35 11.42 -14.01
C VAL A 86 -4.76 11.33 -14.59
N ARG A 87 -4.88 11.30 -15.92
CA ARG A 87 -6.17 11.14 -16.61
C ARG A 87 -6.80 9.77 -16.33
N ASP A 88 -6.02 8.69 -16.37
CA ASP A 88 -6.52 7.36 -16.01
C ASP A 88 -7.04 7.35 -14.57
N ALA A 89 -6.25 7.87 -13.63
CA ALA A 89 -6.61 7.94 -12.21
C ALA A 89 -7.81 8.86 -11.91
N SER A 90 -8.12 9.83 -12.79
CA SER A 90 -9.31 10.68 -12.65
C SER A 90 -10.64 9.93 -12.85
N THR A 91 -10.58 8.73 -13.44
CA THR A 91 -11.76 7.87 -13.61
C THR A 91 -12.27 7.40 -12.25
N PRO A 92 -13.54 7.65 -11.89
CA PRO A 92 -14.06 7.25 -10.59
C PRO A 92 -14.02 5.73 -10.40
N ASP A 93 -13.18 5.28 -9.48
CA ASP A 93 -13.27 3.95 -8.90
C ASP A 93 -14.35 3.99 -7.81
N GLN A 94 -15.31 3.06 -7.80
CA GLN A 94 -16.34 2.91 -6.75
C GLN A 94 -16.26 1.55 -6.05
N THR A 95 -15.20 0.78 -6.32
CA THR A 95 -15.01 -0.54 -5.71
C THR A 95 -14.70 -0.42 -4.22
N ASP A 96 -15.08 -1.45 -3.47
CA ASP A 96 -14.69 -1.60 -2.07
C ASP A 96 -13.17 -1.74 -1.90
N ALA A 97 -12.68 -1.58 -0.67
CA ALA A 97 -11.25 -1.64 -0.36
C ALA A 97 -10.60 -2.98 -0.75
N SER A 98 -11.28 -4.11 -0.53
CA SER A 98 -10.75 -5.44 -0.84
C SER A 98 -10.59 -5.62 -2.35
N THR A 99 -11.58 -5.20 -3.13
CA THR A 99 -11.54 -5.24 -4.60
C THR A 99 -10.43 -4.35 -5.15
N PHE A 100 -10.26 -3.14 -4.62
CA PHE A 100 -9.19 -2.23 -5.01
C PHE A 100 -7.80 -2.81 -4.69
N LEU A 101 -7.57 -3.25 -3.46
CA LEU A 101 -6.28 -3.79 -3.04
C LEU A 101 -5.91 -5.09 -3.77
N ARG A 102 -6.91 -5.92 -4.12
CA ARG A 102 -6.69 -7.09 -4.98
C ARG A 102 -6.23 -6.70 -6.38
N ALA A 103 -6.84 -5.67 -6.97
CA ALA A 103 -6.43 -5.17 -8.28
C ALA A 103 -5.01 -4.58 -8.22
N ALA A 104 -4.71 -3.82 -7.17
CA ALA A 104 -3.38 -3.26 -6.93
C ALA A 104 -2.32 -4.35 -6.79
N ALA A 105 -2.58 -5.39 -5.99
CA ALA A 105 -1.67 -6.54 -5.88
C ALA A 105 -1.35 -7.17 -7.23
N ARG A 106 -2.37 -7.40 -8.06
CA ARG A 106 -2.16 -7.95 -9.41
C ARG A 106 -1.30 -7.04 -10.28
N GLY A 107 -1.57 -5.74 -10.29
CA GLY A 107 -0.82 -4.77 -11.08
C GLY A 107 0.62 -4.57 -10.60
N LEU A 108 0.87 -4.84 -9.33
CA LEU A 108 2.19 -4.81 -8.69
C LEU A 108 2.95 -6.14 -8.79
N GLY A 109 2.40 -7.15 -9.45
CA GLY A 109 3.03 -8.47 -9.58
C GLY A 109 3.02 -9.31 -8.30
N LEU A 110 2.16 -8.96 -7.34
CA LEU A 110 2.01 -9.63 -6.06
C LEU A 110 0.84 -10.64 -6.07
N PRO A 111 0.84 -11.66 -5.19
CA PRO A 111 -0.22 -12.66 -5.13
C PRO A 111 -1.64 -12.07 -4.91
N ALA A 112 -2.45 -11.90 -5.95
CA ALA A 112 -3.77 -11.27 -5.79
C ALA A 112 -4.84 -12.15 -5.08
N GLY A 113 -4.56 -13.45 -4.88
CA GLY A 113 -5.46 -14.42 -4.25
C GLY A 113 -5.42 -14.44 -2.72
N GLY A 114 -6.02 -15.47 -2.14
CA GLY A 114 -6.06 -15.75 -0.71
C GLY A 114 -7.49 -15.85 -0.16
N ALA A 115 -7.78 -16.94 0.56
CA ALA A 115 -9.05 -17.13 1.25
C ALA A 115 -9.01 -16.48 2.65
N PHE A 116 -8.93 -15.15 2.71
CA PHE A 116 -8.76 -14.41 3.99
C PHE A 116 -9.85 -14.72 5.03
N SER A 117 -11.06 -15.06 4.59
CA SER A 117 -12.16 -15.50 5.47
C SER A 117 -11.88 -16.80 6.24
N GLN A 118 -10.90 -17.60 5.81
CA GLN A 118 -10.48 -18.83 6.48
C GLN A 118 -9.37 -18.57 7.51
N LEU A 119 -8.77 -17.38 7.53
CA LEU A 119 -7.78 -17.02 8.53
C LEU A 119 -8.44 -16.78 9.89
N PRO A 120 -7.80 -17.22 10.99
CA PRO A 120 -8.32 -16.96 12.32
C PRO A 120 -8.29 -15.46 12.60
N ARG A 121 -9.37 -14.95 13.20
CA ARG A 121 -9.44 -13.55 13.63
C ARG A 121 -8.40 -13.24 14.71
N PRO A 122 -7.52 -12.24 14.51
CA PRO A 122 -6.66 -11.73 15.57
C PRO A 122 -7.47 -11.13 16.73
N LEU A 123 -6.99 -11.31 17.94
CA LEU A 123 -7.51 -10.62 19.11
C LEU A 123 -6.88 -9.22 19.21
N PRO A 124 -7.57 -8.22 19.81
CA PRO A 124 -7.05 -6.86 19.91
C PRO A 124 -5.69 -6.72 20.63
N ARG A 125 -5.33 -7.68 21.49
CA ARG A 125 -4.06 -7.72 22.23
C ARG A 125 -2.94 -8.47 21.52
N GLU A 126 -3.24 -9.14 20.40
CA GLU A 126 -2.25 -9.94 19.67
C GLU A 126 -1.49 -9.06 18.69
N ARG A 127 -0.19 -9.33 18.56
CA ARG A 127 0.66 -8.80 17.50
C ARG A 127 0.78 -9.82 16.38
N VAL A 128 0.40 -9.42 15.18
CA VAL A 128 0.37 -10.25 13.99
C VAL A 128 1.47 -9.81 13.03
N LEU A 129 2.27 -10.77 12.58
CA LEU A 129 3.20 -10.58 11.47
C LEU A 129 2.54 -11.02 10.17
N GLU A 130 2.39 -10.10 9.23
CA GLU A 130 1.95 -10.38 7.87
C GLU A 130 3.18 -10.57 6.97
N LEU A 131 3.32 -11.75 6.37
CA LEU A 131 4.48 -12.18 5.58
C LEU A 131 4.49 -11.58 4.16
N PRO A 132 5.62 -11.66 3.43
CA PRO A 132 5.73 -11.13 2.07
C PRO A 132 4.60 -11.58 1.13
N GLY A 133 4.32 -10.77 0.10
CA GLY A 133 3.28 -11.02 -0.91
C GLY A 133 1.83 -10.73 -0.48
N SER A 134 1.50 -10.89 0.80
CA SER A 134 0.18 -10.50 1.31
C SER A 134 0.04 -8.97 1.42
N ALA A 135 1.11 -8.31 1.87
CA ALA A 135 1.37 -6.88 1.75
C ALA A 135 0.24 -5.98 2.25
N GLY A 136 -0.26 -6.27 3.45
CA GLY A 136 -1.25 -5.46 4.17
C GLY A 136 -2.70 -5.81 3.86
N ARG A 137 -2.94 -6.72 2.91
CA ARG A 137 -4.32 -7.06 2.51
C ARG A 137 -5.03 -7.93 3.52
N ILE A 138 -4.31 -8.79 4.24
CA ILE A 138 -4.91 -9.59 5.32
C ILE A 138 -5.30 -8.65 6.46
N ALA A 139 -4.39 -7.78 6.88
CA ALA A 139 -4.65 -6.76 7.89
C ALA A 139 -5.83 -5.85 7.50
N ALA A 140 -5.85 -5.31 6.27
CA ALA A 140 -6.95 -4.46 5.81
C ALA A 140 -8.29 -5.20 5.80
N TRP A 141 -8.31 -6.48 5.39
CA TRP A 141 -9.53 -7.29 5.44
C TRP A 141 -10.08 -7.42 6.88
N HIS A 142 -9.22 -7.66 7.86
CA HIS A 142 -9.61 -7.72 9.26
C HIS A 142 -10.05 -6.36 9.81
N VAL A 143 -9.26 -5.31 9.61
CA VAL A 143 -9.49 -3.99 10.19
C VAL A 143 -10.71 -3.31 9.61
N VAL A 144 -10.90 -3.35 8.29
CA VAL A 144 -12.06 -2.75 7.62
C VAL A 144 -13.34 -3.53 7.91
N GLY A 145 -13.25 -4.87 7.96
CA GLY A 145 -14.40 -5.72 8.17
C GLY A 145 -14.84 -5.86 9.63
N GLN A 146 -13.98 -5.51 10.60
CA GLN A 146 -14.18 -5.91 11.99
C GLN A 146 -13.73 -4.80 12.96
N PRO A 147 -14.65 -4.24 13.78
CA PRO A 147 -14.30 -3.18 14.71
C PRO A 147 -13.39 -3.70 15.84
N GLY A 148 -12.56 -2.80 16.37
CA GLY A 148 -11.69 -3.06 17.53
C GLY A 148 -10.28 -3.56 17.19
N LEU A 149 -9.93 -3.67 15.91
CA LEU A 149 -8.56 -3.89 15.45
C LEU A 149 -7.98 -2.60 14.86
N SER A 150 -6.71 -2.36 15.09
CA SER A 150 -5.92 -1.26 14.53
C SER A 150 -4.85 -1.83 13.61
N PHE A 151 -4.72 -1.24 12.43
CA PHE A 151 -3.76 -1.70 11.42
C PHE A 151 -2.32 -1.50 11.87
N HIS A 152 -2.02 -0.41 12.58
CA HIS A 152 -0.65 -0.04 12.94
C HIS A 152 -0.22 -0.58 14.32
N ASP A 153 -1.18 -0.85 15.21
CA ASP A 153 -0.87 -1.36 16.55
C ASP A 153 -0.75 -2.88 16.57
N GLN A 154 -1.68 -3.58 15.90
CA GLN A 154 -1.70 -5.05 15.90
C GLN A 154 -0.85 -5.67 14.79
N PHE A 155 -0.67 -5.02 13.64
CA PHE A 155 0.00 -5.65 12.51
C PHE A 155 1.39 -5.05 12.25
N ALA A 156 2.34 -5.93 11.96
CA ALA A 156 3.60 -5.60 11.34
C ALA A 156 3.72 -6.36 10.01
N PHE A 157 4.42 -5.78 9.06
CA PHE A 157 4.49 -6.28 7.69
C PHE A 157 5.93 -6.62 7.33
N VAL A 158 6.11 -7.66 6.53
CA VAL A 158 7.37 -7.91 5.84
C VAL A 158 7.23 -7.48 4.39
N ALA A 159 8.08 -6.57 3.95
CA ALA A 159 8.12 -6.08 2.58
C ALA A 159 9.56 -5.77 2.19
N ASP A 160 10.10 -6.52 1.23
CA ASP A 160 11.46 -6.34 0.75
C ASP A 160 11.51 -5.37 -0.45
N THR A 161 10.45 -5.36 -1.27
CA THR A 161 10.39 -4.52 -2.49
C THR A 161 9.55 -3.26 -2.30
N ASP A 162 9.74 -2.28 -3.20
CA ASP A 162 8.93 -1.07 -3.22
C ASP A 162 7.46 -1.36 -3.57
N GLU A 163 7.18 -2.38 -4.39
CA GLU A 163 5.82 -2.82 -4.69
C GLU A 163 5.10 -3.36 -3.45
N GLU A 164 5.77 -4.18 -2.64
CA GLU A 164 5.22 -4.67 -1.38
C GLU A 164 4.98 -3.53 -0.40
N ARG A 165 5.95 -2.61 -0.26
CA ARG A 165 5.82 -1.42 0.59
C ARG A 165 4.67 -0.53 0.13
N ALA A 166 4.58 -0.26 -1.17
CA ALA A 166 3.50 0.53 -1.75
C ALA A 166 2.14 -0.11 -1.43
N LEU A 167 1.98 -1.42 -1.62
CA LEU A 167 0.70 -2.09 -1.32
C LEU A 167 0.35 -2.08 0.17
N VAL A 168 1.33 -2.27 1.07
CA VAL A 168 1.12 -2.10 2.52
C VAL A 168 0.64 -0.67 2.83
N GLY A 169 1.26 0.32 2.18
CA GLY A 169 0.86 1.72 2.27
C GLY A 169 -0.58 1.97 1.80
N LEU A 170 -0.94 1.44 0.63
CA LEU A 170 -2.31 1.52 0.10
C LEU A 170 -3.32 0.84 1.03
N ALA A 171 -2.97 -0.29 1.62
CA ALA A 171 -3.79 -0.97 2.62
C ALA A 171 -4.00 -0.11 3.87
N ALA A 172 -2.97 0.58 4.35
CA ALA A 172 -3.07 1.53 5.45
C ALA A 172 -3.99 2.72 5.11
N VAL A 173 -3.92 3.23 3.87
CA VAL A 173 -4.83 4.30 3.39
C VAL A 173 -6.28 3.84 3.42
N GLU A 174 -6.59 2.66 2.87
CA GLU A 174 -7.95 2.12 2.87
C GLU A 174 -8.45 1.84 4.31
N ALA A 175 -7.56 1.43 5.21
CA ALA A 175 -7.86 1.24 6.63
C ALA A 175 -7.91 2.56 7.44
N ARG A 176 -7.59 3.72 6.83
CA ARG A 176 -7.44 5.03 7.49
C ARG A 176 -6.52 4.98 8.71
N ALA A 177 -5.42 4.26 8.57
CA ALA A 177 -4.51 3.98 9.66
C ALA A 177 -3.29 4.92 9.68
N ASN A 178 -2.67 5.02 10.85
CA ASN A 178 -1.35 5.60 11.01
C ASN A 178 -0.30 4.78 10.23
N PRO A 179 0.91 5.34 10.02
CA PRO A 179 1.99 4.65 9.32
C PRO A 179 2.27 3.25 9.91
N PRO A 180 2.34 2.21 9.08
CA PRO A 180 2.54 0.84 9.54
C PRO A 180 3.99 0.53 9.90
N THR A 181 4.20 -0.46 10.77
CA THR A 181 5.54 -1.02 11.02
C THR A 181 5.89 -2.02 9.92
N ILE A 182 6.94 -1.73 9.14
CA ILE A 182 7.41 -2.58 8.04
C ILE A 182 8.85 -3.02 8.31
N TYR A 183 9.09 -4.32 8.21
CA TYR A 183 10.42 -4.92 8.22
C TYR A 183 10.80 -5.36 6.80
N THR A 184 12.07 -5.20 6.42
CA THR A 184 12.66 -6.10 5.44
C THR A 184 12.86 -7.48 6.08
N SER A 185 12.97 -8.54 5.30
CA SER A 185 13.25 -9.89 5.81
C SER A 185 14.50 -9.91 6.70
N ASP A 186 15.55 -9.18 6.32
CA ASP A 186 16.76 -9.05 7.13
C ASP A 186 16.56 -8.27 8.43
N ALA A 187 15.75 -7.21 8.40
CA ALA A 187 15.39 -6.46 9.60
C ALA A 187 14.57 -7.33 10.56
N LEU A 188 13.65 -8.13 10.04
CA LEU A 188 12.87 -9.08 10.84
C LEU A 188 13.78 -10.13 11.48
N ARG A 189 14.72 -10.73 10.73
CA ARG A 189 15.69 -11.69 11.27
C ARG A 189 16.45 -11.09 12.46
N ARG A 190 16.90 -9.85 12.35
CA ARG A 190 17.59 -9.14 13.44
C ARG A 190 16.65 -8.89 14.62
N ALA A 191 15.43 -8.43 14.36
CA ALA A 191 14.44 -8.17 15.40
C ALA A 191 14.09 -9.43 16.20
N VAL A 192 13.87 -10.57 15.52
CA VAL A 192 13.59 -11.86 16.17
C VAL A 192 14.77 -12.33 17.01
N LYS A 193 16.01 -12.16 16.51
CA LYS A 193 17.25 -12.43 17.29
C LYS A 193 17.37 -11.54 18.53
N GLN A 194 16.88 -10.30 18.45
CA GLN A 194 16.83 -9.34 19.56
C GLN A 194 15.64 -9.56 20.51
N GLY A 195 14.84 -10.60 20.28
CA GLY A 195 13.74 -10.97 21.18
C GLY A 195 12.38 -10.39 20.81
N VAL A 196 12.23 -9.73 19.65
CA VAL A 196 10.90 -9.38 19.14
C VAL A 196 10.11 -10.67 18.90
N ARG A 197 8.85 -10.66 19.33
CA ARG A 197 7.91 -11.78 19.21
C ARG A 197 6.59 -11.29 18.62
N PHE A 198 5.95 -12.18 17.89
CA PHE A 198 4.62 -12.01 17.34
C PHE A 198 3.78 -13.17 17.83
N ASP A 199 2.53 -12.90 18.20
CA ASP A 199 1.59 -13.92 18.66
C ASP A 199 1.13 -14.81 17.49
N ARG A 200 1.09 -14.25 16.27
CA ARG A 200 0.68 -14.95 15.06
C ARG A 200 1.49 -14.49 13.85
N ALA A 201 1.65 -15.40 12.89
CA ALA A 201 2.10 -15.08 11.54
C ALA A 201 1.01 -15.47 10.52
N MET A 202 0.83 -14.64 9.50
CA MET A 202 -0.14 -14.87 8.42
C MET A 202 0.50 -14.61 7.06
N GLY A 203 0.08 -15.35 6.04
CA GLY A 203 0.61 -15.18 4.69
C GLY A 203 -0.29 -15.82 3.64
N ILE A 204 0.14 -15.72 2.37
CA ILE A 204 -0.53 -16.35 1.23
C ILE A 204 0.27 -17.59 0.83
N ARG A 205 -0.41 -18.74 0.71
CA ARG A 205 0.24 -19.99 0.31
C ARG A 205 0.78 -19.90 -1.12
N GLY A 206 1.90 -20.55 -1.38
CA GLY A 206 2.55 -20.60 -2.70
C GLY A 206 3.39 -19.37 -3.04
N TRP A 207 3.52 -18.40 -2.12
CA TRP A 207 4.48 -17.31 -2.28
C TRP A 207 5.83 -17.71 -1.69
N ALA A 208 6.76 -18.12 -2.56
CA ALA A 208 8.04 -18.68 -2.16
C ALA A 208 8.84 -17.81 -1.15
N PRO A 209 8.93 -16.47 -1.30
CA PRO A 209 9.59 -15.64 -0.29
C PRO A 209 8.98 -15.76 1.11
N ALA A 210 7.65 -15.83 1.21
CA ALA A 210 6.97 -15.99 2.49
C ALA A 210 7.20 -17.37 3.09
N GLU A 211 7.10 -18.44 2.29
CA GLU A 211 7.29 -19.81 2.76
C GLU A 211 8.74 -20.05 3.22
N ALA A 212 9.73 -19.52 2.49
CA ALA A 212 11.14 -19.59 2.87
C ALA A 212 11.42 -18.87 4.19
N LEU A 213 10.91 -17.64 4.34
CA LEU A 213 11.09 -16.87 5.57
C LEU A 213 10.40 -17.52 6.78
N ALA A 214 9.20 -18.05 6.58
CA ALA A 214 8.45 -18.78 7.60
C ALA A 214 9.20 -20.02 8.09
N ALA A 215 9.74 -20.81 7.16
CA ALA A 215 10.52 -22.00 7.48
C ALA A 215 11.82 -21.65 8.21
N GLU A 216 12.55 -20.63 7.74
CA GLU A 216 13.79 -20.17 8.35
C GLU A 216 13.59 -19.70 9.79
N LEU A 217 12.54 -18.90 10.04
CA LEU A 217 12.25 -18.33 11.35
C LEU A 217 11.38 -19.24 12.23
N GLN A 218 11.04 -20.45 11.75
CA GLN A 218 10.19 -21.42 12.45
C GLN A 218 8.85 -20.83 12.92
N LEU A 219 8.21 -20.01 12.08
CA LEU A 219 6.95 -19.35 12.40
C LEU A 219 5.78 -20.33 12.26
N ASP A 220 4.85 -20.34 13.23
CA ASP A 220 3.53 -20.98 13.05
C ASP A 220 2.63 -20.06 12.21
N VAL A 221 2.62 -20.31 10.90
CA VAL A 221 1.92 -19.46 9.92
C VAL A 221 0.53 -20.00 9.59
N ARG A 222 -0.44 -19.08 9.56
CA ARG A 222 -1.76 -19.32 9.01
C ARG A 222 -1.80 -18.82 7.56
N TRP A 223 -2.02 -19.76 6.64
CA TRP A 223 -1.98 -19.51 5.21
C TRP A 223 -3.38 -19.31 4.64
N ALA A 224 -3.56 -18.25 3.88
CA ALA A 224 -4.73 -17.98 3.04
C ALA A 224 -4.56 -18.56 1.62
#